data_AF-A0A358PDS2-F1
#
_entry.id   AF-A0A358PDS2-F1
#
_cell.length_a   1.000
_cell.length_b   1.000
_cell.length_c   1.000
_cell.angle_alpha   90.00
_cell.angle_beta   90.00
_cell.angle_gamma   90.00
#
_symmetry.space_group_name_H-M   'P 1'
#
loop_
_entity.id
_entity.type
_entity.pdbx_description
1 polymer ?
#
loop_
_entity_poly.entity_id
_entity_poly.type
_entity_poly.pdbx_seq_one_letter_code
_entity_poly.pdbx_strand_id
1 'polypeptide(L)'
;MTDNAKTALAALRDSDHPLGRPLALCLMFEPANDQWLAASIFDLAIALDSALHIPSESLLAAIRVQWWVDALSGSATQTAPLVTRLQAQFQNHKGLQLEIIDVIGHWQTACHDENRDSVDGWAAIWALVANHMGQAAQSAIATDIGHQLHHAIGRHERQAALPLDRRQISFLRQSDSGRKRSWLYLAACWLRYLQRPNADMHHPALVWQMLAWQLFGPPK
;
A
#
# COMPACT_ATOMS: atom_id res chain seq x y z
N MET A 1 5.05 -6.78 20.96
CA MET A 1 4.62 -6.06 19.73
C MET A 1 5.67 -6.07 18.62
N THR A 2 6.98 -6.07 18.91
CA THR A 2 8.05 -6.13 17.90
C THR A 2 8.01 -7.36 16.99
N ASP A 3 7.46 -8.48 17.48
CA ASP A 3 7.33 -9.71 16.69
C ASP A 3 6.26 -9.59 15.59
N ASN A 4 5.09 -9.01 15.92
CA ASN A 4 3.99 -8.78 14.98
C ASN A 4 4.39 -7.90 13.80
N ALA A 5 5.18 -6.85 14.05
CA ALA A 5 5.68 -5.95 13.01
C ALA A 5 6.60 -6.67 12.03
N LYS A 6 7.53 -7.49 12.54
CA LYS A 6 8.43 -8.30 11.71
C LYS A 6 7.65 -9.31 10.87
N THR A 7 6.68 -9.99 11.46
CA THR A 7 5.84 -10.96 10.76
C THR A 7 5.02 -10.31 9.66
N ALA A 8 4.43 -9.13 9.91
CA ALA A 8 3.66 -8.40 8.90
C ALA A 8 4.53 -7.88 7.76
N LEU A 9 5.70 -7.32 8.08
CA LEU A 9 6.67 -6.89 7.06
C LEU A 9 7.20 -8.07 6.24
N ALA A 10 7.47 -9.22 6.86
CA ALA A 10 7.91 -10.42 6.16
C ALA A 10 6.83 -10.93 5.21
N ALA A 11 5.57 -11.02 5.68
CA ALA A 11 4.43 -11.42 4.85
C ALA A 11 4.28 -10.51 3.63
N LEU A 12 4.33 -9.19 3.83
CA LEU A 12 4.26 -8.22 2.74
C LEU A 12 5.45 -8.33 1.78
N ARG A 13 6.66 -8.50 2.32
CA ARG A 13 7.89 -8.60 1.52
C ARG A 13 7.91 -9.85 0.65
N ASP A 14 7.45 -10.97 1.21
CA ASP A 14 7.54 -12.29 0.61
C ASP A 14 6.30 -12.62 -0.25
N SER A 15 5.35 -11.70 -0.39
CA SER A 15 4.23 -11.83 -1.31
C SER A 15 4.69 -11.87 -2.76
N ASP A 16 4.02 -12.64 -3.61
CA ASP A 16 4.28 -12.70 -5.05
C ASP A 16 3.86 -11.41 -5.80
N HIS A 17 3.15 -10.51 -5.14
CA HIS A 17 2.70 -9.26 -5.74
C HIS A 17 3.87 -8.29 -5.99
N PRO A 18 3.97 -7.65 -7.17
CA PRO A 18 5.11 -6.79 -7.51
C PRO A 18 5.34 -5.60 -6.55
N LEU A 19 4.27 -5.08 -5.94
CA LEU A 19 4.36 -4.03 -4.91
C LEU A 19 4.88 -4.52 -3.54
N GLY A 20 4.81 -5.82 -3.24
CA GLY A 20 5.03 -6.35 -1.89
C GLY A 20 6.40 -6.01 -1.30
N ARG A 21 7.46 -6.52 -1.94
CA ARG A 21 8.85 -6.26 -1.52
C ARG A 21 9.18 -4.75 -1.44
N PRO A 22 8.89 -3.92 -2.45
CA PRO A 22 9.11 -2.48 -2.35
C PRO A 22 8.35 -1.80 -1.20
N LEU A 23 7.07 -2.12 -1.00
CA LEU A 23 6.27 -1.55 0.10
C LEU A 23 6.85 -1.90 1.46
N ALA A 24 7.25 -3.16 1.66
CA ALA A 24 7.90 -3.59 2.90
C ALA A 24 9.21 -2.81 3.16
N LEU A 25 9.98 -2.52 2.12
CA LEU A 25 11.20 -1.72 2.23
C LEU A 25 10.90 -0.25 2.54
N CYS A 26 9.84 0.35 1.99
CA CYS A 26 9.42 1.71 2.34
C CYS A 26 9.09 1.84 3.83
N LEU A 27 8.53 0.78 4.44
CA LEU A 27 8.13 0.78 5.84
C LEU A 27 9.28 0.48 6.83
N MET A 28 10.46 0.05 6.34
CA MET A 28 11.50 -0.54 7.20
C MET A 28 12.07 0.40 8.28
N PHE A 29 11.94 1.72 8.12
CA PHE A 29 12.44 2.72 9.08
C PHE A 29 11.34 3.31 9.97
N GLU A 30 10.10 2.89 9.80
CA GLU A 30 8.99 3.33 10.65
C GLU A 30 9.01 2.63 12.02
N PRO A 31 8.38 3.22 13.05
CA PRO A 31 8.18 2.54 14.33
C PRO A 31 7.41 1.23 14.17
N ALA A 32 7.67 0.25 15.04
CA ALA A 32 7.10 -1.10 14.93
C ALA A 32 5.56 -1.13 14.85
N ASN A 33 4.86 -0.25 15.58
CA ASN A 33 3.40 -0.19 15.52
C ASN A 33 2.91 0.31 14.16
N ASP A 34 3.58 1.32 13.60
CA ASP A 34 3.24 1.89 12.30
C ASP A 34 3.58 0.92 11.16
N GLN A 35 4.70 0.20 11.29
CA GLN A 35 5.04 -0.93 10.41
C GLN A 35 3.95 -1.99 10.42
N TRP A 36 3.53 -2.41 11.62
CA TRP A 36 2.52 -3.45 11.78
C TRP A 36 1.18 -3.03 11.16
N LEU A 37 0.75 -1.80 11.40
CA LEU A 37 -0.48 -1.25 10.83
C LEU A 37 -0.42 -1.16 9.30
N ALA A 38 0.55 -0.39 8.77
CA ALA A 38 0.64 -0.13 7.35
C ALA A 38 0.88 -1.42 6.54
N ALA A 39 1.75 -2.31 7.03
CA ALA A 39 1.99 -3.57 6.35
C ALA A 39 0.72 -4.45 6.32
N SER A 40 -0.08 -4.46 7.37
CA SER A 40 -1.35 -5.21 7.39
C SER A 40 -2.36 -4.66 6.39
N ILE A 41 -2.44 -3.32 6.26
CA ILE A 41 -3.34 -2.68 5.30
C ILE A 41 -2.88 -2.93 3.85
N PHE A 42 -1.58 -2.87 3.57
CA PHE A 42 -1.06 -3.22 2.24
C PHE A 42 -1.19 -4.72 1.90
N ASP A 43 -1.00 -5.60 2.89
CA ASP A 43 -1.24 -7.05 2.75
C ASP A 43 -2.72 -7.32 2.38
N LEU A 44 -3.65 -6.55 2.95
CA LEU A 44 -5.07 -6.59 2.55
C LEU A 44 -5.27 -6.15 1.10
N ALA A 45 -4.66 -5.05 0.68
CA ALA A 45 -4.76 -4.58 -0.71
C ALA A 45 -4.28 -5.65 -1.70
N ILE A 46 -3.17 -6.33 -1.41
CA ILE A 46 -2.66 -7.45 -2.22
C ILE A 46 -3.65 -8.62 -2.25
N ALA A 47 -4.25 -8.95 -1.11
CA ALA A 47 -5.23 -10.02 -1.03
C ALA A 47 -6.53 -9.70 -1.79
N LEU A 48 -6.97 -8.44 -1.78
CA LEU A 48 -8.12 -7.96 -2.57
C LEU A 48 -7.81 -7.98 -4.05
N ASP A 49 -6.61 -7.57 -4.45
CA ASP A 49 -6.16 -7.60 -5.84
C ASP A 49 -6.08 -9.04 -6.37
N SER A 50 -5.62 -9.96 -5.53
CA SER A 50 -5.64 -11.40 -5.81
C SER A 50 -7.08 -11.95 -5.90
N ALA A 51 -7.98 -11.51 -5.02
CA ALA A 51 -9.39 -11.89 -5.04
C ALA A 51 -10.09 -11.43 -6.32
N LEU A 52 -9.70 -10.27 -6.86
CA LEU A 52 -10.23 -9.67 -8.07
C LEU A 52 -9.71 -10.35 -9.35
N HIS A 53 -8.40 -10.65 -9.41
CA HIS A 53 -7.72 -11.07 -10.65
C HIS A 53 -7.53 -12.59 -10.81
N ILE A 54 -7.47 -13.37 -9.72
CA ILE A 54 -7.29 -14.83 -9.82
C ILE A 54 -8.50 -15.52 -10.48
N PRO A 55 -9.76 -15.20 -10.12
CA PRO A 55 -10.92 -15.81 -10.76
C PRO A 55 -11.06 -15.35 -12.21
N SER A 56 -11.40 -16.25 -13.13
CA SER A 56 -11.77 -15.84 -14.49
C SER A 56 -13.13 -15.16 -14.54
N GLU A 57 -14.05 -15.50 -13.64
CA GLU A 57 -15.44 -15.03 -13.64
C GLU A 57 -15.67 -13.87 -12.67
N SER A 58 -16.37 -12.82 -13.12
CA SER A 58 -16.60 -11.61 -12.32
C SER A 58 -17.48 -11.86 -11.10
N LEU A 59 -18.43 -12.80 -11.20
CA LEU A 59 -19.25 -13.23 -10.06
C LEU A 59 -18.39 -13.86 -8.96
N LEU A 60 -17.43 -14.72 -9.33
CA LEU A 60 -16.56 -15.37 -8.37
C LEU A 60 -15.57 -14.37 -7.74
N ALA A 61 -15.09 -13.39 -8.50
CA ALA A 61 -14.32 -12.27 -7.97
C ALA A 61 -15.13 -11.47 -6.94
N ALA A 62 -16.38 -11.11 -7.26
CA ALA A 62 -17.27 -10.39 -6.35
C ALA A 62 -17.52 -11.16 -5.05
N ILE A 63 -17.76 -12.48 -5.12
CA ILE A 63 -17.92 -13.34 -3.93
C ILE A 63 -16.66 -13.34 -3.07
N ARG A 64 -15.47 -13.43 -3.67
CA ARG A 64 -14.19 -13.42 -2.93
C ARG A 64 -13.90 -12.07 -2.29
N VAL A 65 -14.20 -10.96 -2.97
CA VAL A 65 -14.07 -9.62 -2.39
C VAL A 65 -15.07 -9.43 -1.26
N GLN A 66 -16.33 -9.86 -1.44
CA GLN A 66 -17.36 -9.79 -0.40
C GLN A 66 -16.98 -10.58 0.85
N TRP A 67 -16.34 -11.75 0.68
CA TRP A 67 -15.85 -12.54 1.81
C TRP A 67 -14.93 -11.74 2.74
N TRP A 68 -14.10 -10.83 2.21
CA TRP A 68 -13.25 -9.97 3.05
C TRP A 68 -14.06 -9.00 3.90
N VAL A 69 -15.13 -8.41 3.35
CA VAL A 69 -16.06 -7.57 4.11
C VAL A 69 -16.71 -8.37 5.24
N ASP A 70 -17.19 -9.57 4.93
CA ASP A 70 -17.85 -10.44 5.89
C ASP A 70 -16.89 -10.89 7.00
N ALA A 71 -15.67 -11.29 6.63
CA ALA A 71 -14.64 -11.72 7.58
C ALA A 71 -14.18 -10.57 8.50
N LEU A 72 -13.99 -9.37 7.96
CA LEU A 72 -13.61 -8.20 8.75
C LEU A 72 -14.75 -7.65 9.61
N SER A 73 -16.00 -7.87 9.21
CA SER A 73 -17.20 -7.53 10.00
C SER A 73 -17.52 -8.56 11.09
N GLY A 74 -16.86 -9.72 11.07
CA GLY A 74 -17.08 -10.80 12.03
C GLY A 74 -18.29 -11.69 11.71
N SER A 75 -18.82 -11.63 10.48
CA SER A 75 -19.92 -12.48 10.03
C SER A 75 -19.47 -13.80 9.39
N ALA A 76 -18.17 -13.94 9.06
CA ALA A 76 -17.61 -15.17 8.49
C ALA A 76 -17.24 -16.22 9.56
N THR A 77 -17.44 -17.50 9.24
CA THR A 77 -17.10 -18.64 10.11
C THR A 77 -15.63 -19.05 10.06
N GLN A 78 -14.90 -18.67 9.01
CA GLN A 78 -13.47 -18.94 8.83
C GLN A 78 -12.67 -17.66 8.96
N THR A 79 -11.57 -17.71 9.70
CA THR A 79 -10.72 -16.53 9.95
C THR A 79 -9.33 -16.75 9.36
N ALA A 80 -8.98 -15.98 8.32
CA ALA A 80 -7.61 -15.97 7.80
C ALA A 80 -6.67 -15.24 8.77
N PRO A 81 -5.37 -15.57 8.81
CA PRO A 81 -4.40 -14.91 9.71
C PRO A 81 -4.36 -13.38 9.57
N LEU A 82 -4.54 -12.86 8.35
CA LEU A 82 -4.60 -11.42 8.09
C LEU A 82 -5.83 -10.77 8.74
N VAL A 83 -6.98 -11.44 8.74
CA VAL A 83 -8.22 -10.95 9.38
C VAL A 83 -7.99 -10.78 10.88
N THR A 84 -7.42 -11.79 11.55
CA THR A 84 -7.09 -11.68 12.99
C THR A 84 -6.12 -10.53 13.26
N ARG A 85 -5.13 -10.33 12.37
CA ARG A 85 -4.17 -9.24 12.47
C ARG A 85 -4.84 -7.87 12.37
N LEU A 86 -5.75 -7.68 11.42
CA LEU A 86 -6.49 -6.44 11.21
C LEU A 86 -7.50 -6.18 12.34
N GLN A 87 -8.19 -7.22 12.82
CA GLN A 87 -9.08 -7.10 13.98
C GLN A 87 -8.35 -6.61 15.24
N ALA A 88 -7.10 -7.04 15.44
CA ALA A 88 -6.26 -6.50 16.52
C ALA A 88 -5.91 -5.02 16.31
N GLN A 89 -5.81 -4.53 15.06
CA GLN A 89 -5.64 -3.10 14.78
C GLN A 89 -6.91 -2.30 15.06
N PHE A 90 -8.09 -2.84 14.77
CA PHE A 90 -9.36 -2.14 15.00
C PHE A 90 -9.59 -1.76 16.47
N GLN A 91 -9.03 -2.54 17.40
CA GLN A 91 -9.06 -2.23 18.83
C GLN A 91 -8.19 -1.02 19.20
N ASN A 92 -7.14 -0.76 18.42
CA ASN A 92 -6.18 0.31 18.68
C ASN A 92 -6.44 1.57 17.83
N HIS A 93 -7.17 1.43 16.73
CA HIS A 93 -7.41 2.50 15.75
C HIS A 93 -8.92 2.70 15.55
N LYS A 94 -9.47 3.73 16.21
CA LYS A 94 -10.89 4.07 16.11
C LYS A 94 -11.25 4.42 14.67
N GLY A 95 -12.34 3.84 14.17
CA GLY A 95 -12.86 4.09 12.82
C GLY A 95 -12.20 3.29 11.70
N LEU A 96 -11.02 2.68 11.96
CA LEU A 96 -10.25 1.96 10.93
C LEU A 96 -11.04 0.83 10.27
N GLN A 97 -11.89 0.11 11.01
CA GLN A 97 -12.70 -0.97 10.45
C GLN A 97 -13.67 -0.45 9.37
N LEU A 98 -14.38 0.64 9.65
CA LEU A 98 -15.33 1.23 8.72
C LEU A 98 -14.60 1.77 7.49
N GLU A 99 -13.49 2.49 7.69
CA GLU A 99 -12.69 3.03 6.59
C GLU A 99 -12.09 1.92 5.72
N ILE A 100 -11.66 0.78 6.28
CA ILE A 100 -11.21 -0.37 5.49
C ILE A 100 -12.37 -0.96 4.68
N ILE A 101 -13.56 -1.12 5.29
CA ILE A 101 -14.74 -1.64 4.58
C ILE A 101 -15.12 -0.71 3.43
N ASP A 102 -15.10 0.61 3.65
CA ASP A 102 -15.36 1.61 2.61
C ASP A 102 -14.34 1.49 1.47
N VAL A 103 -13.06 1.32 1.80
CA VAL A 103 -12.00 1.15 0.79
C VAL A 103 -12.14 -0.16 0.00
N ILE A 104 -12.61 -1.26 0.62
CA ILE A 104 -12.93 -2.50 -0.11
C ILE A 104 -14.02 -2.27 -1.17
N GLY A 105 -14.90 -1.28 -0.96
CA GLY A 105 -15.89 -0.85 -1.94
C GLY A 105 -15.31 -0.57 -3.33
N HIS A 106 -14.09 -0.05 -3.42
CA HIS A 106 -13.43 0.16 -4.72
C HIS A 106 -13.17 -1.15 -5.47
N TRP A 107 -12.75 -2.23 -4.78
CA TRP A 107 -12.59 -3.56 -5.38
C TRP A 107 -13.94 -4.19 -5.73
N GLN A 108 -15.00 -3.92 -4.96
CA GLN A 108 -16.35 -4.37 -5.31
C GLN A 108 -16.85 -3.71 -6.59
N THR A 109 -16.60 -2.41 -6.77
CA THR A 109 -16.87 -1.71 -8.02
C THR A 109 -16.06 -2.30 -9.17
N ALA A 110 -14.76 -2.52 -8.96
CA ALA A 110 -13.86 -3.11 -9.96
C ALA A 110 -14.27 -4.51 -10.44
N CYS A 111 -14.98 -5.30 -9.61
CA CYS A 111 -15.51 -6.61 -10.04
C CYS A 111 -16.48 -6.50 -11.23
N HIS A 112 -17.12 -5.34 -11.42
CA HIS A 112 -18.08 -5.08 -12.48
C HIS A 112 -17.46 -4.38 -13.70
N ASP A 113 -16.18 -3.98 -13.60
CA ASP A 113 -15.42 -3.42 -14.72
C ASP A 113 -14.89 -4.56 -15.61
N GLU A 114 -14.88 -4.33 -16.92
CA GLU A 114 -14.36 -5.29 -17.91
C GLU A 114 -12.87 -5.54 -17.72
N ASN A 115 -12.12 -4.49 -17.36
CA ASN A 115 -10.66 -4.58 -17.13
C ASN A 115 -10.31 -4.98 -15.70
N ARG A 116 -11.30 -4.97 -14.80
CA ARG A 116 -11.13 -5.17 -13.35
C ARG A 116 -10.02 -4.28 -12.78
N ASP A 117 -10.03 -3.00 -13.15
CA ASP A 117 -9.01 -2.08 -12.69
C ASP A 117 -9.15 -1.78 -11.18
N SER A 118 -8.10 -2.03 -10.41
CA SER A 118 -8.04 -1.80 -8.96
C SER A 118 -7.30 -0.52 -8.57
N VAL A 119 -6.95 0.33 -9.54
CA VAL A 119 -6.28 1.63 -9.36
C VAL A 119 -6.87 2.46 -8.23
N ASP A 120 -8.18 2.67 -8.24
CA ASP A 120 -8.84 3.54 -7.25
C ASP A 120 -8.76 2.94 -5.84
N GLY A 121 -8.84 1.61 -5.75
CA GLY A 121 -8.66 0.89 -4.50
C GLY A 121 -7.26 1.05 -3.94
N TRP A 122 -6.23 0.89 -4.80
CA TRP A 122 -4.85 1.16 -4.41
C TRP A 122 -4.67 2.61 -3.96
N ALA A 123 -5.15 3.58 -4.73
CA ALA A 123 -5.04 4.99 -4.38
C ALA A 123 -5.69 5.31 -3.03
N ALA A 124 -6.85 4.71 -2.74
CA ALA A 124 -7.55 4.85 -1.46
C ALA A 124 -6.80 4.20 -0.29
N ILE A 125 -6.18 3.02 -0.49
CA ILE A 125 -5.32 2.38 0.52
C ILE A 125 -4.13 3.29 0.89
N TRP A 126 -3.48 3.91 -0.09
CA TRP A 126 -2.37 4.82 0.19
C TRP A 126 -2.80 6.04 1.01
N ALA A 127 -3.94 6.63 0.68
CA ALA A 127 -4.53 7.72 1.45
C ALA A 127 -4.87 7.29 2.89
N LEU A 128 -5.47 6.10 3.06
CA LEU A 128 -5.81 5.53 4.36
C LEU A 128 -4.56 5.35 5.23
N VAL A 129 -3.49 4.75 4.68
CA VAL A 129 -2.22 4.56 5.38
C VAL A 129 -1.61 5.90 5.78
N ALA A 130 -1.60 6.89 4.88
CA ALA A 130 -1.10 8.23 5.19
C ALA A 130 -1.86 8.88 6.36
N ASN A 131 -3.19 8.79 6.36
CA ASN A 131 -4.02 9.34 7.43
C ASN A 131 -3.66 8.71 8.79
N HIS A 132 -3.60 7.38 8.86
CA HIS A 132 -3.30 6.67 10.11
C HIS A 132 -1.85 6.76 10.57
N MET A 133 -0.91 7.05 9.67
CA MET A 133 0.50 7.28 10.02
C MET A 133 0.80 8.72 10.44
N GLY A 134 -0.21 9.59 10.47
CA GLY A 134 -0.11 11.00 10.87
C GLY A 134 0.37 11.92 9.74
N GLN A 135 0.08 11.56 8.49
CA GLN A 135 0.41 12.28 7.26
C GLN A 135 -0.87 12.62 6.47
N ALA A 136 -1.94 12.99 7.17
CA ALA A 136 -3.24 13.29 6.57
C ALA A 136 -3.18 14.52 5.64
N ALA A 137 -2.35 15.52 5.95
CA ALA A 137 -2.15 16.65 5.05
C ALA A 137 -1.43 16.26 3.75
N GLN A 138 -0.80 15.08 3.69
CA GLN A 138 -0.20 14.51 2.48
C GLN A 138 -1.06 13.42 1.83
N SER A 139 -2.31 13.23 2.28
CA SER A 139 -3.21 12.20 1.77
C SER A 139 -3.40 12.25 0.25
N ALA A 140 -3.59 13.44 -0.32
CA ALA A 140 -3.71 13.62 -1.77
C ALA A 140 -2.44 13.21 -2.54
N ILE A 141 -1.26 13.46 -1.96
CA ILE A 141 0.01 13.02 -2.54
C ILE A 141 0.14 11.50 -2.44
N ALA A 142 -0.31 10.90 -1.32
CA ALA A 142 -0.33 9.46 -1.17
C ALA A 142 -1.26 8.78 -2.19
N THR A 143 -2.45 9.33 -2.43
CA THR A 143 -3.37 8.90 -3.49
C THR A 143 -2.68 8.91 -4.85
N ASP A 144 -2.03 10.02 -5.21
CA ASP A 144 -1.33 10.17 -6.49
C ASP A 144 -0.17 9.18 -6.63
N ILE A 145 0.62 8.98 -5.57
CA ILE A 145 1.69 7.97 -5.56
C ILE A 145 1.11 6.56 -5.75
N GLY A 146 0.03 6.22 -5.04
CA GLY A 146 -0.64 4.92 -5.15
C GLY A 146 -1.14 4.65 -6.57
N HIS A 147 -1.80 5.63 -7.18
CA HIS A 147 -2.27 5.57 -8.56
C HIS A 147 -1.12 5.35 -9.54
N GLN A 148 -0.06 6.17 -9.46
CA GLN A 148 1.06 6.08 -10.38
C GLN A 148 1.89 4.80 -10.22
N LEU A 149 2.08 4.33 -8.99
CA LEU A 149 2.78 3.07 -8.74
C LEU A 149 1.99 1.88 -9.28
N HIS A 150 0.65 1.87 -9.16
CA HIS A 150 -0.15 0.80 -9.75
C HIS A 150 0.00 0.76 -11.29
N HIS A 151 -0.12 1.90 -11.96
CA HIS A 151 0.07 1.98 -13.43
C HIS A 151 1.48 1.59 -13.87
N ALA A 152 2.51 2.04 -13.15
CA ALA A 152 3.90 1.73 -13.48
C ALA A 152 4.18 0.20 -13.48
N ILE A 153 3.40 -0.56 -12.73
CA ILE A 153 3.52 -2.01 -12.57
C ILE A 153 2.66 -2.76 -13.58
N GLY A 154 1.46 -2.25 -13.88
CA GLY A 154 0.50 -2.84 -14.81
C GLY A 154 0.92 -2.82 -16.29
N ARG A 155 2.09 -2.27 -16.65
CA ARG A 155 2.61 -2.09 -18.02
C ARG A 155 1.67 -1.36 -18.99
N HIS A 156 0.58 -0.79 -18.49
CA HIS A 156 -0.19 0.21 -19.22
C HIS A 156 0.65 1.47 -19.23
N GLU A 157 0.57 2.21 -20.34
CA GLU A 157 1.44 3.35 -20.66
C GLU A 157 1.93 4.08 -19.41
N ARG A 158 3.26 4.30 -19.30
CA ARG A 158 3.82 5.16 -18.25
C ARG A 158 3.12 6.50 -18.37
N GLN A 159 2.03 6.67 -17.63
CA GLN A 159 1.23 7.87 -17.71
C GLN A 159 2.18 9.01 -17.39
N ALA A 160 2.17 10.03 -18.23
CA ALA A 160 3.06 11.19 -18.17
C ALA A 160 2.72 12.09 -16.96
N ALA A 161 2.43 11.51 -15.80
CA ALA A 161 2.30 12.25 -14.57
C ALA A 161 3.65 12.92 -14.29
N LEU A 162 3.58 14.23 -14.03
CA LEU A 162 4.76 15.02 -13.73
C LEU A 162 5.45 14.42 -12.50
N PRO A 163 6.74 14.04 -12.60
CA PRO A 163 7.46 13.47 -11.48
C PRO A 163 7.47 14.48 -10.33
N LEU A 164 7.13 14.04 -9.12
CA LEU A 164 7.29 14.84 -7.91
C LEU A 164 8.71 15.42 -7.88
N ASP A 165 8.81 16.73 -7.68
CA ASP A 165 10.10 17.39 -7.63
C ASP A 165 10.86 17.04 -6.33
N ARG A 166 12.18 17.27 -6.30
CA ARG A 166 13.00 16.89 -5.14
C ARG A 166 12.62 17.63 -3.86
N ARG A 167 12.07 18.84 -3.96
CA ARG A 167 11.61 19.60 -2.79
C ARG A 167 10.33 18.98 -2.24
N GLN A 168 9.34 18.74 -3.10
CA GLN A 168 8.10 18.04 -2.77
C GLN A 168 8.38 16.71 -2.09
N ILE A 169 9.27 15.88 -2.67
CA ILE A 169 9.67 14.61 -2.07
C ILE A 169 10.29 14.83 -0.68
N SER A 170 11.20 15.80 -0.53
CA SER A 170 11.87 16.07 0.75
C SER A 170 10.89 16.49 1.86
N PHE A 171 9.80 17.19 1.54
CA PHE A 171 8.76 17.56 2.50
C PHE A 171 8.03 16.33 3.08
N LEU A 172 7.97 15.21 2.34
CA LEU A 172 7.33 13.97 2.81
C LEU A 172 8.08 13.26 3.94
N ARG A 173 9.27 13.77 4.33
CA ARG A 173 10.04 13.24 5.47
C ARG A 173 9.45 13.60 6.84
N GLN A 174 8.33 14.31 6.87
CA GLN A 174 7.71 14.79 8.10
C GLN A 174 6.25 14.38 8.16
N SER A 175 5.79 14.04 9.36
CA SER A 175 4.37 13.97 9.69
C SER A 175 3.78 15.37 9.83
N ASP A 176 2.45 15.44 9.92
CA ASP A 176 1.73 16.70 10.19
C ASP A 176 2.13 17.31 11.55
N SER A 177 2.60 16.47 12.47
CA SER A 177 3.16 16.86 13.78
C SER A 177 4.68 17.14 13.76
N GLY A 178 5.31 17.17 12.59
CA GLY A 178 6.74 17.41 12.42
C GLY A 178 7.66 16.25 12.83
N ARG A 179 7.10 15.07 13.15
CA ARG A 179 7.90 13.86 13.44
C ARG A 179 8.52 13.34 12.16
N LYS A 180 9.73 12.79 12.24
CA LYS A 180 10.37 12.16 11.08
C LYS A 180 9.56 10.95 10.64
N ARG A 181 9.18 10.95 9.37
CA ARG A 181 8.56 9.85 8.63
C ARG A 181 9.38 9.58 7.38
N SER A 182 9.32 8.37 6.87
CA SER A 182 10.17 7.92 5.78
C SER A 182 9.42 7.13 4.73
N TRP A 183 8.31 6.46 5.07
CA TRP A 183 7.64 5.58 4.12
C TRP A 183 7.14 6.32 2.87
N LEU A 184 6.41 7.42 3.02
CA LEU A 184 5.87 8.19 1.89
C LEU A 184 6.98 8.89 1.11
N TYR A 185 8.03 9.33 1.82
CA TYR A 185 9.27 9.84 1.22
C TYR A 185 9.97 8.79 0.34
N LEU A 186 10.14 7.56 0.85
CA LEU A 186 10.80 6.47 0.14
C LEU A 186 9.95 5.96 -1.02
N ALA A 187 8.63 5.92 -0.86
CA ALA A 187 7.69 5.63 -1.92
C ALA A 187 7.79 6.64 -3.07
N ALA A 188 7.84 7.94 -2.76
CA ALA A 188 8.02 8.98 -3.77
C ALA A 188 9.40 8.90 -4.45
N CYS A 189 10.46 8.55 -3.71
CA CYS A 189 11.78 8.28 -4.30
C CYS A 189 11.73 7.08 -5.26
N TRP A 190 11.04 6.02 -4.85
CA TRP A 190 10.89 4.81 -5.65
C TRP A 190 10.08 5.07 -6.93
N LEU A 191 8.97 5.78 -6.83
CA LEU A 191 8.17 6.21 -7.98
C LEU A 191 9.02 7.03 -8.97
N ARG A 192 9.76 8.03 -8.48
CA ARG A 192 10.68 8.82 -9.30
C ARG A 192 11.77 7.97 -9.95
N TYR A 193 12.22 6.92 -9.28
CA TYR A 193 13.15 5.95 -9.87
C TYR A 193 12.49 5.15 -11.00
N LEU A 194 11.28 4.63 -10.80
CA LEU A 194 10.54 3.84 -11.80
C LEU A 194 10.19 4.62 -13.07
N GLN A 195 10.01 5.94 -12.96
CA GLN A 195 9.76 6.82 -14.09
C GLN A 195 10.98 7.00 -15.02
N ARG A 196 12.16 6.49 -14.64
CA ARG A 196 13.35 6.54 -15.50
C ARG A 196 13.24 5.51 -16.64
N PRO A 197 13.78 5.82 -17.83
CA PRO A 197 13.70 4.93 -19.00
C PRO A 197 14.15 3.48 -18.73
N ASN A 198 15.25 3.32 -18.00
CA ASN A 198 15.92 2.04 -17.73
C ASN A 198 15.68 1.54 -16.29
N ALA A 199 14.60 1.97 -15.64
CA ALA A 199 14.30 1.52 -14.29
C ALA A 199 13.92 0.03 -14.28
N ASP A 200 14.45 -0.71 -13.31
CA ASP A 200 14.07 -2.09 -13.06
C ASP A 200 13.24 -2.16 -11.77
N MET A 201 11.99 -2.61 -11.91
CA MET A 201 11.06 -2.77 -10.79
C MET A 201 11.52 -3.81 -9.78
N HIS A 202 12.24 -4.83 -10.24
CA HIS A 202 12.75 -5.92 -9.40
C HIS A 202 14.23 -5.76 -9.06
N HIS A 203 14.76 -4.54 -9.20
CA HIS A 203 16.18 -4.26 -9.03
C HIS A 203 16.73 -4.96 -7.76
N PRO A 204 17.67 -5.93 -7.89
CA PRO A 204 18.10 -6.74 -6.75
C PRO A 204 18.64 -5.90 -5.58
N ALA A 205 19.25 -4.76 -5.93
CA ALA A 205 19.80 -3.78 -5.00
C ALA A 205 18.81 -2.68 -4.54
N LEU A 206 17.49 -2.86 -4.70
CA LEU A 206 16.47 -1.87 -4.29
C LEU A 206 16.62 -1.47 -2.81
N VAL A 207 16.95 -2.43 -1.93
CA VAL A 207 17.24 -2.14 -0.52
C VAL A 207 18.40 -1.15 -0.35
N TRP A 208 19.46 -1.28 -1.14
CA TRP A 208 20.60 -0.37 -1.13
C TRP A 208 20.23 1.01 -1.69
N GLN A 209 19.37 1.06 -2.70
CA GLN A 209 18.84 2.32 -3.21
C GLN A 209 17.99 3.05 -2.15
N MET A 210 17.09 2.35 -1.47
CA MET A 210 16.28 2.94 -0.41
C MET A 210 17.13 3.43 0.77
N LEU A 211 18.16 2.68 1.16
CA LEU A 211 19.16 3.11 2.14
C LEU A 211 19.90 4.37 1.67
N ALA A 212 20.36 4.38 0.42
CA ALA A 212 21.03 5.54 -0.17
C ALA A 212 20.12 6.76 -0.20
N TRP A 213 18.84 6.61 -0.55
CA TRP A 213 17.88 7.72 -0.53
C TRP A 213 17.63 8.21 0.89
N GLN A 214 17.50 7.29 1.86
CA GLN A 214 17.32 7.64 3.25
C GLN A 214 18.48 8.50 3.80
N LEU A 215 19.72 8.18 3.43
CA LEU A 215 20.92 8.86 3.92
C LEU A 215 21.31 10.10 3.10
N PHE A 216 21.25 10.02 1.77
CA PHE A 216 21.82 11.02 0.86
C PHE A 216 20.78 11.86 0.11
N GLY A 217 19.48 11.56 0.27
CA GLY A 217 18.38 12.30 -0.33
C GLY A 217 17.81 11.66 -1.60
N PRO A 218 16.74 12.26 -2.17
CA PRO A 218 15.96 11.65 -3.25
C PRO A 218 16.78 11.47 -4.53
N PRO A 219 16.41 10.54 -5.42
CA PRO A 219 17.08 10.36 -6.70
C PRO A 219 17.11 11.66 -7.51
N LYS A 220 18.18 11.85 -8.30
CA LYS A 220 18.29 12.96 -9.26
C LYS A 220 17.20 12.85 -10.32
#